data_AF-A0A822BUK0-F1
#
_entry.id   AF-A0A822BUK0-F1
#
_cell.length_a   1.000
_cell.length_b   1.000
_cell.length_c   1.000
_cell.angle_alpha   90.00
_cell.angle_beta   90.00
_cell.angle_gamma   90.00
#
_symmetry.space_group_name_H-M   'P 1'
#
loop_
_entity.id
_entity.type
_entity.pdbx_description
1 polymer ?
#
loop_
_entity_poly.entity_id
_entity_poly.type
_entity_poly.pdbx_seq_one_letter_code
_entity_poly.pdbx_strand_id
1 'polypeptide(L)'
;MIDSFLYLREVIDKLFNYKHQLHLKPKQVAKLSGFEFTSNDWMILSQLHLVLRPFFHATKAMSGRRYPSIGIAFYLLTRLKYFLQHHEKKESLMVKHFKQLLLAKFLYYFETDDEQMSLLKVHAYFDPVGFATLTDVEKRSVQQSISIMVADETSYLTELTTTSLPITTSIITTNTTNESNLHETSSTSAINLFNEAIGETAYEGSTISQNTKATIINDIYNYRNYVTRFNLKHKPDIALSSIFWQSYGQQLPILGKLAQKMLSIPSTSVPSESCFSVSAFLGRKERARLTGENLSTSVFLKDKIIL
;
A
#
# COMPACT_ATOMS: atom_id res chain seq x y z
N MET A 1 -4.69 12.54 22.08
CA MET A 1 -4.76 13.87 22.71
C MET A 1 -6.20 14.25 23.01
N ILE A 2 -7.09 14.38 22.01
CA ILE A 2 -8.51 14.70 22.23
C ILE A 2 -9.18 13.67 23.15
N ASP A 3 -8.94 12.36 22.94
CA ASP A 3 -9.45 11.28 23.79
C ASP A 3 -9.06 11.47 25.26
N SER A 4 -7.83 11.94 25.51
CA SER A 4 -7.31 12.19 26.85
C SER A 4 -8.03 13.38 27.51
N PHE A 5 -8.29 14.45 26.75
CA PHE A 5 -9.08 15.58 27.24
C PHE A 5 -10.52 15.16 27.57
N LEU A 6 -11.16 14.39 26.69
CA LEU A 6 -12.52 13.90 26.91
C LEU A 6 -12.60 12.94 28.09
N TYR A 7 -11.63 12.02 28.22
CA TYR A 7 -11.54 11.09 29.35
C TYR A 7 -11.31 11.81 30.69
N LEU A 8 -10.45 12.83 30.70
CA LEU A 8 -10.13 13.61 31.90
C LEU A 8 -11.10 14.76 32.15
N ARG A 9 -12.18 14.90 31.38
CA ARG A 9 -13.10 16.04 31.46
C ARG A 9 -13.56 16.33 32.89
N GLU A 10 -14.04 15.33 33.62
CA GLU A 10 -14.51 15.52 34.99
C GLU A 10 -13.39 16.00 35.93
N VAL A 11 -12.18 15.49 35.75
CA VAL A 11 -11.01 15.90 36.55
C VAL A 11 -10.61 17.33 36.22
N ILE A 12 -10.65 17.69 34.94
CA ILE A 12 -10.34 19.04 34.43
C ILE A 12 -11.39 20.05 34.93
N ASP A 13 -12.67 19.73 34.81
CA ASP A 13 -13.77 20.58 35.31
C ASP A 13 -13.69 20.75 36.83
N LYS A 14 -13.37 19.68 37.58
CA LYS A 14 -13.10 19.78 39.03
C LYS A 14 -11.91 20.71 39.31
N LEU A 15 -10.78 20.55 38.61
CA LEU A 15 -9.61 21.41 38.79
C LEU A 15 -9.96 22.90 38.64
N PHE A 16 -10.75 23.24 37.62
CA PHE A 16 -11.17 24.63 37.39
C PHE A 16 -12.17 25.12 38.44
N ASN A 17 -13.10 24.29 38.90
CA ASN A 17 -14.02 24.65 39.99
C ASN A 17 -13.29 24.90 41.32
N TYR A 18 -12.25 24.12 41.61
CA TYR A 18 -11.47 24.24 42.85
C TYR A 18 -10.30 25.23 42.75
N LYS A 19 -10.06 25.89 41.61
CA LYS A 19 -8.85 26.70 41.36
C LYS A 19 -8.63 27.84 42.36
N HIS A 20 -9.70 28.39 42.93
CA HIS A 20 -9.63 29.46 43.92
C HIS A 20 -9.25 28.96 45.33
N GLN A 21 -9.35 27.64 45.56
CA GLN A 21 -8.97 26.97 46.81
C GLN A 21 -7.57 26.37 46.72
N LEU A 22 -7.02 26.23 45.51
CA LEU A 22 -5.61 25.95 45.32
C LEU A 22 -4.84 27.20 45.77
N HIS A 23 -3.98 27.09 46.79
CA HIS A 23 -3.17 28.17 47.37
C HIS A 23 -2.15 28.75 46.36
N LEU A 24 -2.64 29.29 45.24
CA LEU A 24 -1.92 29.79 44.09
C LEU A 24 -1.86 31.31 44.13
N LYS A 25 -0.80 31.89 43.55
CA LYS A 25 -0.70 33.34 43.40
C LYS A 25 -1.78 33.86 42.45
N PRO A 26 -2.30 35.10 42.61
CA PRO A 26 -3.33 35.65 41.74
C PRO A 26 -3.02 35.59 40.25
N LYS A 27 -1.75 35.82 39.87
CA LYS A 27 -1.28 35.69 38.48
C LYS A 27 -1.41 34.25 37.94
N GLN A 28 -1.22 33.24 38.78
CA GLN A 28 -1.35 31.84 38.40
C GLN A 28 -2.82 31.44 38.26
N VAL A 29 -3.70 31.91 39.14
CA VAL A 29 -5.15 31.69 39.04
C VAL A 29 -5.70 32.33 37.77
N ALA A 30 -5.30 33.58 37.46
CA ALA A 30 -5.71 34.25 36.22
C ALA A 30 -5.24 33.49 34.97
N LYS A 31 -3.99 33.00 34.98
CA LYS A 31 -3.46 32.16 33.90
C LYS A 31 -4.23 30.84 33.77
N LEU A 32 -4.56 30.20 34.89
CA LEU A 32 -5.30 28.94 34.90
C LEU A 32 -6.73 29.13 34.37
N SER A 33 -7.42 30.21 34.77
CA SER A 33 -8.73 30.57 34.23
C SER A 33 -8.71 30.82 32.73
N GLY A 34 -7.59 31.30 32.18
CA GLY A 34 -7.43 31.47 30.73
C GLY A 34 -7.38 30.16 29.93
N PHE A 35 -7.21 29.00 30.61
CA PHE A 35 -7.23 27.67 29.98
C PHE A 35 -8.52 26.88 30.26
N GLU A 36 -9.50 27.50 30.93
CA GLU A 36 -10.75 26.84 31.26
C GLU A 36 -11.58 26.58 30.01
N PHE A 37 -11.92 25.32 29.79
CA PHE A 37 -12.77 24.91 28.68
C PHE A 37 -14.22 25.27 28.98
N THR A 38 -14.87 25.97 28.06
CA THR A 38 -16.30 26.23 28.12
C THR A 38 -17.10 24.99 27.72
N SER A 39 -18.40 24.99 28.01
CA SER A 39 -19.32 23.96 27.50
C SER A 39 -19.29 23.85 25.98
N ASN A 40 -19.05 24.97 25.28
CA ASN A 40 -18.91 24.99 23.82
C ASN A 40 -17.60 24.32 23.37
N ASP A 41 -16.49 24.52 24.08
CA ASP A 41 -15.22 23.87 23.73
C ASP A 41 -15.29 22.36 23.92
N TRP A 42 -15.92 21.90 25.01
CA TRP A 42 -16.15 20.47 25.22
C TRP A 42 -17.05 19.87 24.14
N MET A 43 -18.06 20.61 23.68
CA MET A 43 -18.89 20.21 22.55
C MET A 43 -18.04 20.11 21.27
N ILE A 44 -17.22 21.12 20.95
CA ILE A 44 -16.32 21.11 19.79
C ILE A 44 -15.37 19.91 19.83
N LEU A 45 -14.71 19.66 20.97
CA LEU A 45 -13.81 18.51 21.14
C LEU A 45 -14.52 17.17 20.91
N SER A 46 -15.76 17.04 21.40
CA SER A 46 -16.57 15.83 21.22
C SER A 46 -16.94 15.61 19.75
N GLN A 47 -17.33 16.66 19.04
CA GLN A 47 -17.66 16.58 17.61
C GLN A 47 -16.41 16.33 16.76
N LEU A 48 -15.27 16.97 17.08
CA LEU A 48 -13.99 16.71 16.42
C LEU A 48 -13.52 15.27 16.63
N HIS A 49 -13.62 14.75 17.85
CA HIS A 49 -13.30 13.36 18.14
C HIS A 49 -14.11 12.40 17.27
N LEU A 50 -15.43 12.64 17.14
CA LEU A 50 -16.30 11.83 16.29
C LEU A 50 -15.82 11.82 14.83
N VAL A 51 -15.44 12.97 14.28
CA VAL A 51 -15.04 13.10 12.88
C VAL A 51 -13.62 12.58 12.62
N LEU A 52 -12.69 12.75 13.56
CA LEU A 52 -11.28 12.36 13.40
C LEU A 52 -11.01 10.89 13.76
N ARG A 53 -11.90 10.24 14.51
CA ARG A 53 -11.72 8.84 14.91
C ARG A 53 -11.56 7.85 13.74
N PRO A 54 -12.33 7.94 12.64
CA PRO A 54 -12.09 7.11 11.45
C PRO A 54 -10.69 7.32 10.84
N PHE A 55 -10.20 8.56 10.80
CA PHE A 55 -8.86 8.88 10.31
C PHE A 55 -7.79 8.27 11.20
N PHE A 56 -7.94 8.38 12.52
CA PHE A 56 -7.02 7.74 13.47
C PHE A 56 -6.90 6.23 13.22
N HIS A 57 -8.02 5.53 13.06
CA HIS A 57 -8.01 4.09 12.80
C HIS A 57 -7.43 3.76 11.42
N ALA A 58 -7.73 4.54 10.38
CA ALA A 58 -7.15 4.37 9.06
C ALA A 58 -5.62 4.58 9.07
N THR A 59 -5.13 5.66 9.69
CA THR A 59 -3.70 5.92 9.85
C THR A 59 -3.01 4.80 10.61
N LYS A 60 -3.61 4.28 11.68
CA LYS A 60 -3.06 3.15 12.44
C LYS A 60 -2.97 1.89 11.59
N ALA A 61 -4.00 1.61 10.78
CA ALA A 61 -4.01 0.47 9.87
C ALA A 61 -2.96 0.61 8.74
N MET A 62 -2.80 1.80 8.17
CA MET A 62 -1.78 2.09 7.15
C MET A 62 -0.35 2.05 7.72
N SER A 63 -0.17 2.43 8.98
CA SER A 63 1.14 2.41 9.65
C SER A 63 1.59 1.02 10.13
N GLY A 64 0.84 -0.03 9.78
CA GLY A 64 1.17 -1.40 10.13
C GLY A 64 2.45 -1.91 9.46
N ARG A 65 3.17 -2.78 10.19
CA ARG A 65 4.43 -3.41 9.73
C ARG A 65 4.41 -4.94 9.68
N ARG A 66 3.32 -5.56 10.17
CA ARG A 66 3.18 -7.03 10.29
C ARG A 66 2.25 -7.63 9.23
N TYR A 67 1.77 -6.81 8.33
CA TYR A 67 0.89 -7.18 7.23
C TYR A 67 1.10 -6.19 6.07
N PRO A 68 0.74 -6.56 4.83
CA PRO A 68 0.77 -5.67 3.66
C PRO A 68 -0.10 -4.42 3.79
N SER A 69 0.45 -3.33 4.34
CA SER A 69 -0.34 -2.13 4.61
C SER A 69 -0.73 -1.34 3.36
N ILE A 70 0.09 -1.38 2.29
CA ILE A 70 -0.23 -0.72 1.01
C ILE A 70 -1.44 -1.33 0.32
N GLY A 71 -1.63 -2.65 0.44
CA GLY A 71 -2.75 -3.36 -0.20
C GLY A 71 -4.12 -2.87 0.27
N ILE A 72 -4.23 -2.59 1.58
CA ILE A 72 -5.48 -2.10 2.18
C ILE A 72 -5.65 -0.57 2.12
N ALA A 73 -4.60 0.18 1.75
CA ALA A 73 -4.62 1.63 1.82
C ALA A 73 -5.68 2.26 0.89
N PHE A 74 -5.85 1.72 -0.32
CA PHE A 74 -6.92 2.15 -1.22
C PHE A 74 -8.30 2.02 -0.58
N TYR A 75 -8.59 0.84 -0.01
CA TYR A 75 -9.85 0.59 0.70
C TYR A 75 -10.09 1.63 1.79
N LEU A 76 -9.07 1.89 2.65
CA LEU A 76 -9.20 2.85 3.73
C LEU A 76 -9.47 4.27 3.23
N LEU A 77 -8.78 4.72 2.18
CA LEU A 77 -9.00 6.03 1.57
C LEU A 77 -10.40 6.13 0.95
N THR A 78 -10.86 5.11 0.22
CA THR A 78 -12.23 5.07 -0.32
C THR A 78 -13.27 5.14 0.79
N ARG A 79 -13.06 4.42 1.91
CA ARG A 79 -13.97 4.44 3.07
C ARG A 79 -13.97 5.79 3.79
N LEU A 80 -12.83 6.45 3.90
CA LEU A 80 -12.73 7.81 4.46
C LEU A 80 -13.45 8.82 3.56
N LYS A 81 -13.22 8.78 2.25
CA LYS A 81 -13.94 9.61 1.28
C LYS A 81 -15.45 9.43 1.41
N TYR A 82 -15.90 8.18 1.44
CA TYR A 82 -17.31 7.84 1.66
C TYR A 82 -17.82 8.47 2.97
N PHE A 83 -17.12 8.30 4.09
CA PHE A 83 -17.51 8.86 5.38
C PHE A 83 -17.64 10.39 5.35
N LEU A 84 -16.74 11.08 4.65
CA LEU A 84 -16.77 12.54 4.52
C LEU A 84 -17.93 13.04 3.64
N GLN A 85 -18.28 12.28 2.60
CA GLN A 85 -19.35 12.63 1.66
C GLN A 85 -20.76 12.29 2.20
N HIS A 86 -20.86 11.29 3.06
CA HIS A 86 -22.14 10.78 3.55
C HIS A 86 -22.51 11.42 4.89
N HIS A 87 -23.73 11.95 4.94
CA HIS A 87 -24.31 12.62 6.10
C HIS A 87 -25.43 11.78 6.71
N GLU A 88 -25.40 11.60 8.03
CA GLU A 88 -26.49 10.94 8.75
C GLU A 88 -27.68 11.90 8.96
N LYS A 89 -28.89 11.36 9.06
CA LYS A 89 -30.13 12.15 9.24
C LYS A 89 -30.09 13.07 10.47
N LYS A 90 -29.42 12.64 11.55
CA LYS A 90 -29.31 13.37 12.82
C LYS A 90 -27.94 14.04 13.00
N GLU A 91 -27.17 14.20 11.93
CA GLU A 91 -25.83 14.77 12.01
C GLU A 91 -25.86 16.28 12.29
N SER A 92 -25.04 16.73 13.25
CA SER A 92 -24.97 18.14 13.66
C SER A 92 -24.39 19.02 12.55
N LEU A 93 -24.81 20.30 12.50
CA LEU A 93 -24.26 21.27 11.53
C LEU A 93 -22.74 21.40 11.65
N MET A 94 -22.20 21.33 12.88
CA MET A 94 -20.77 21.38 13.15
C MET A 94 -20.03 20.18 12.54
N VAL A 95 -20.57 18.96 12.68
CA VAL A 95 -19.97 17.76 12.06
C VAL A 95 -19.99 17.86 10.54
N LYS A 96 -21.11 18.33 9.96
CA LYS A 96 -21.21 18.55 8.51
C LYS A 96 -20.13 19.53 8.03
N HIS A 97 -19.96 20.63 8.76
CA HIS A 97 -18.92 21.62 8.45
C HIS A 97 -17.51 21.03 8.55
N PHE A 98 -17.19 20.29 9.61
CA PHE A 98 -15.89 19.62 9.75
C PHE A 98 -15.64 18.59 8.64
N LYS A 99 -16.64 17.79 8.30
CA LYS A 99 -16.55 16.84 7.17
C LYS A 99 -16.29 17.56 5.85
N GLN A 100 -16.95 18.67 5.59
CA GLN A 100 -16.71 19.48 4.38
C GLN A 100 -15.29 20.03 4.31
N LEU A 101 -14.78 20.60 5.40
CA LEU A 101 -13.40 21.10 5.47
C LEU A 101 -12.38 19.98 5.25
N LEU A 102 -12.60 18.82 5.86
CA LEU A 102 -11.73 17.66 5.69
C LEU A 102 -11.85 17.06 4.28
N LEU A 103 -13.03 17.04 3.68
CA LEU A 103 -13.23 16.57 2.31
C LEU A 103 -12.45 17.44 1.32
N ALA A 104 -12.50 18.77 1.47
CA ALA A 104 -11.73 19.68 0.62
C ALA A 104 -10.23 19.38 0.69
N LYS A 105 -9.69 19.14 1.89
CA LYS A 105 -8.28 18.74 2.08
C LYS A 105 -8.01 17.34 1.53
N PHE A 106 -8.91 16.38 1.74
CA PHE A 106 -8.77 15.02 1.26
C PHE A 106 -8.63 14.99 -0.27
N LEU A 107 -9.54 15.67 -0.99
CA LEU A 107 -9.50 15.76 -2.45
C LEU A 107 -8.20 16.43 -2.92
N TYR A 108 -7.78 17.52 -2.25
CA TYR A 108 -6.54 18.21 -2.59
C TYR A 108 -5.28 17.34 -2.42
N TYR A 109 -5.23 16.46 -1.42
CA TYR A 109 -4.03 15.65 -1.17
C TYR A 109 -4.04 14.29 -1.88
N PHE A 110 -5.21 13.71 -2.17
CA PHE A 110 -5.31 12.34 -2.69
C PHE A 110 -5.87 12.24 -4.10
N GLU A 111 -6.51 13.28 -4.65
CA GLU A 111 -7.15 13.23 -5.97
C GLU A 111 -6.58 14.22 -6.99
N THR A 112 -5.58 15.01 -6.60
CA THR A 112 -4.86 15.87 -7.56
C THR A 112 -3.78 15.13 -8.35
N ASP A 113 -3.32 13.99 -7.83
CA ASP A 113 -2.27 13.16 -8.43
C ASP A 113 -2.85 11.83 -8.90
N ASP A 114 -3.22 11.79 -10.19
CA ASP A 114 -3.80 10.61 -10.83
C ASP A 114 -2.80 9.44 -10.88
N GLU A 115 -1.50 9.71 -10.96
CA GLU A 115 -0.46 8.69 -11.02
C GLU A 115 -0.34 7.96 -9.68
N GLN A 116 -0.25 8.72 -8.57
CA GLN A 116 -0.24 8.16 -7.23
C GLN A 116 -1.46 7.29 -6.97
N MET A 117 -2.65 7.76 -7.36
CA MET A 117 -3.89 7.02 -7.19
C MET A 117 -3.92 5.75 -8.05
N SER A 118 -3.39 5.81 -9.26
CA SER A 118 -3.27 4.65 -10.16
C SER A 118 -2.33 3.59 -9.60
N LEU A 119 -1.16 3.99 -9.08
CA LEU A 119 -0.23 3.08 -8.40
C LEU A 119 -0.89 2.42 -7.19
N LEU A 120 -1.62 3.18 -6.39
CA LEU A 120 -2.32 2.65 -5.22
C LEU A 120 -3.36 1.58 -5.61
N LYS A 121 -4.07 1.76 -6.73
CA LYS A 121 -5.01 0.76 -7.27
C LYS A 121 -4.31 -0.52 -7.71
N VAL A 122 -3.07 -0.44 -8.24
CA VAL A 122 -2.27 -1.62 -8.55
C VAL A 122 -2.02 -2.45 -7.28
N HIS A 123 -1.58 -1.81 -6.20
CA HIS A 123 -1.37 -2.49 -4.92
C HIS A 123 -2.67 -3.08 -4.36
N ALA A 124 -3.77 -2.33 -4.44
CA ALA A 124 -5.08 -2.78 -4.01
C ALA A 124 -5.57 -4.00 -4.79
N TYR A 125 -5.23 -4.12 -6.07
CA TYR A 125 -5.62 -5.26 -6.88
C TYR A 125 -5.04 -6.58 -6.35
N PHE A 126 -3.86 -6.57 -5.74
CA PHE A 126 -3.25 -7.76 -5.12
C PHE A 126 -3.75 -8.04 -3.69
N ASP A 127 -4.55 -7.16 -3.11
CA ASP A 127 -5.12 -7.34 -1.79
C ASP A 127 -6.58 -7.80 -1.89
N PRO A 128 -7.04 -8.83 -1.15
CA PRO A 128 -8.44 -9.27 -1.23
C PRO A 128 -9.46 -8.16 -0.92
N VAL A 129 -9.19 -7.32 0.08
CA VAL A 129 -10.05 -6.20 0.46
C VAL A 129 -9.95 -5.07 -0.56
N GLY A 130 -8.72 -4.75 -1.00
CA GLY A 130 -8.48 -3.79 -2.06
C GLY A 130 -9.18 -4.17 -3.37
N PHE A 131 -9.07 -5.42 -3.79
CA PHE A 131 -9.67 -5.98 -5.00
C PHE A 131 -11.20 -5.87 -4.96
N ALA A 132 -11.83 -6.13 -3.81
CA ALA A 132 -13.27 -5.97 -3.64
C ALA A 132 -13.73 -4.51 -3.76
N THR A 133 -12.84 -3.55 -3.50
CA THR A 133 -13.13 -2.10 -3.55
C THR A 133 -13.06 -1.55 -4.97
N LEU A 134 -12.22 -2.13 -5.81
CA LEU A 134 -12.05 -1.70 -7.20
C LEU A 134 -13.29 -1.99 -8.04
N THR A 135 -13.66 -1.04 -8.89
CA THR A 135 -14.65 -1.23 -9.95
C THR A 135 -14.12 -2.18 -11.03
N ASP A 136 -15.02 -2.73 -11.86
CA ASP A 136 -14.58 -3.59 -12.96
C ASP A 136 -13.76 -2.86 -14.02
N VAL A 137 -13.96 -1.54 -14.19
CA VAL A 137 -13.15 -0.72 -15.09
C VAL A 137 -11.73 -0.57 -14.54
N GLU A 138 -11.60 -0.25 -13.25
CA GLU A 138 -10.29 -0.12 -12.59
C GLU A 138 -9.54 -1.45 -12.58
N LYS A 139 -10.23 -2.57 -12.32
CA LYS A 139 -9.62 -3.91 -12.40
C LYS A 139 -9.03 -4.18 -13.78
N ARG A 140 -9.73 -3.82 -14.86
CA ARG A 140 -9.24 -4.00 -16.24
C ARG A 140 -8.04 -3.09 -16.52
N SER A 141 -8.08 -1.84 -16.07
CA SER A 141 -6.97 -0.91 -16.21
C SER A 141 -5.71 -1.42 -15.50
N VAL A 142 -5.82 -1.90 -14.26
CA VAL A 142 -4.70 -2.49 -13.52
C VAL A 142 -4.15 -3.75 -14.21
N GLN A 143 -5.01 -4.61 -14.76
CA GLN A 143 -4.58 -5.81 -15.49
C GLN A 143 -3.72 -5.46 -16.72
N GLN A 144 -4.06 -4.36 -17.41
CA GLN A 144 -3.25 -3.85 -18.51
C GLN A 144 -1.88 -3.39 -17.99
N SER A 145 -1.84 -2.62 -16.90
CA SER A 145 -0.58 -2.17 -16.28
C SER A 145 0.29 -3.34 -15.82
N ILE A 146 -0.30 -4.39 -15.24
CA ILE A 146 0.41 -5.61 -14.84
C ILE A 146 1.03 -6.30 -16.06
N SER A 147 0.29 -6.39 -17.16
CA SER A 147 0.79 -7.03 -18.39
C SER A 147 2.01 -6.29 -18.95
N ILE A 148 2.01 -4.95 -18.87
CA ILE A 148 3.15 -4.10 -19.26
C ILE A 148 4.32 -4.31 -18.29
N MET A 149 4.09 -4.27 -16.97
CA MET A 149 5.14 -4.49 -15.97
C MET A 149 5.85 -5.84 -16.12
N VAL A 150 5.10 -6.90 -16.41
CA VAL A 150 5.68 -8.23 -16.64
C VAL A 150 6.49 -8.25 -17.93
N ALA A 151 6.04 -7.55 -18.98
CA ALA A 151 6.79 -7.41 -20.23
C ALA A 151 8.14 -6.72 -19.99
N ASP A 152 8.14 -5.61 -19.27
CA ASP A 152 9.35 -4.83 -18.97
C ASP A 152 10.33 -5.63 -18.09
N GLU A 153 9.82 -6.34 -17.08
CA GLU A 153 10.66 -7.17 -16.21
C GLU A 153 11.28 -8.36 -16.96
N THR A 154 10.58 -8.93 -17.95
CA THR A 154 11.17 -9.94 -18.85
C THR A 154 12.21 -9.36 -19.81
N SER A 155 11.99 -8.14 -20.32
CA SER A 155 12.97 -7.46 -21.18
C SER A 155 14.27 -7.15 -20.42
N TYR A 156 14.16 -6.65 -19.19
CA TYR A 156 15.31 -6.33 -18.34
C TYR A 156 16.17 -7.55 -17.97
N LEU A 157 15.52 -8.69 -17.65
CA LEU A 157 16.24 -9.93 -17.37
C LEU A 157 16.96 -10.50 -18.61
N THR A 158 16.40 -10.27 -19.80
CA THR A 158 17.02 -10.71 -21.07
C THR A 158 18.27 -9.88 -21.38
N GLU A 159 18.24 -8.58 -21.12
CA GLU A 159 19.37 -7.65 -21.31
C GLU A 159 20.54 -7.88 -20.33
N LEU A 160 20.25 -8.33 -19.11
CA LEU A 160 21.28 -8.75 -18.16
C LEU A 160 21.97 -10.06 -18.56
N THR A 161 21.25 -10.99 -19.20
CA THR A 161 21.82 -12.28 -19.66
C THR A 161 22.69 -12.15 -20.91
N THR A 162 22.48 -11.14 -21.75
CA THR A 162 23.33 -10.88 -22.93
C THR A 162 24.65 -10.19 -22.58
N THR A 163 24.77 -9.65 -21.37
CA THR A 163 25.95 -8.88 -20.92
C THR A 163 26.87 -9.68 -19.97
N SER A 164 26.51 -10.92 -19.59
CA SER A 164 27.38 -11.77 -18.77
C SER A 164 28.37 -12.58 -19.64
N LEU A 165 29.67 -12.32 -19.44
CA LEU A 165 30.78 -13.16 -19.91
C LEU A 165 30.52 -14.66 -19.65
N PRO A 166 30.95 -15.56 -20.55
CA PRO A 166 30.61 -16.98 -20.46
C PRO A 166 31.34 -17.64 -19.28
N ILE A 167 30.58 -18.00 -18.24
CA ILE A 167 31.03 -19.00 -17.27
C ILE A 167 30.93 -20.35 -17.99
N THR A 168 32.07 -20.82 -18.46
CA THR A 168 32.25 -22.15 -19.04
C THR A 168 31.97 -23.18 -17.94
N THR A 169 30.79 -23.78 -17.96
CA THR A 169 30.58 -25.07 -17.28
C THR A 169 30.44 -26.11 -18.37
N SER A 170 31.56 -26.74 -18.68
CA SER A 170 31.69 -27.79 -19.67
C SER A 170 30.87 -29.00 -19.21
N ILE A 171 29.68 -29.20 -19.76
CA ILE A 171 29.04 -30.51 -19.79
C ILE A 171 29.25 -31.05 -21.19
N ILE A 172 30.18 -32.00 -21.27
CA ILE A 172 30.39 -32.85 -22.42
C ILE A 172 29.10 -33.67 -22.63
N THR A 173 28.46 -33.52 -23.77
CA THR A 173 27.62 -34.58 -24.32
C THR A 173 27.84 -34.63 -25.83
N THR A 174 28.47 -35.71 -26.23
CA THR A 174 28.90 -36.06 -27.58
C THR A 174 27.74 -36.59 -28.43
N ASN A 175 27.75 -36.18 -29.70
CA ASN A 175 27.21 -36.85 -30.90
C ASN A 175 25.66 -36.86 -31.03
N THR A 176 25.05 -36.65 -32.20
CA THR A 176 25.47 -37.06 -33.55
C THR A 176 24.72 -36.25 -34.61
N THR A 177 25.41 -35.96 -35.71
CA THR A 177 24.92 -35.45 -36.99
C THR A 177 23.84 -36.33 -37.61
N ASN A 178 22.84 -35.71 -38.26
CA ASN A 178 22.26 -36.19 -39.52
C ASN A 178 21.55 -35.03 -40.24
N GLU A 179 22.13 -34.62 -41.37
CA GLU A 179 21.45 -33.87 -42.41
C GLU A 179 20.43 -34.77 -43.12
N SER A 180 19.25 -34.23 -43.41
CA SER A 180 18.49 -34.59 -44.60
C SER A 180 17.52 -33.45 -44.95
N ASN A 181 17.81 -32.78 -46.07
CA ASN A 181 16.89 -31.92 -46.81
C ASN A 181 15.61 -32.67 -47.18
N LEU A 182 14.44 -32.04 -47.05
CA LEU A 182 13.26 -32.28 -47.89
C LEU A 182 12.40 -30.99 -47.95
N HIS A 183 12.18 -30.53 -49.18
CA HIS A 183 11.24 -29.49 -49.60
C HIS A 183 9.79 -29.88 -49.26
N GLU A 184 8.96 -28.95 -48.77
CA GLU A 184 7.61 -28.68 -49.32
C GLU A 184 6.90 -27.50 -48.65
N THR A 185 6.72 -26.44 -49.46
CA THR A 185 5.62 -25.47 -49.54
C THR A 185 4.78 -25.17 -48.29
N SER A 186 5.22 -24.19 -47.50
CA SER A 186 4.38 -23.48 -46.53
C SER A 186 3.53 -22.43 -47.27
N SER A 187 2.20 -22.50 -47.17
CA SER A 187 1.31 -21.44 -47.64
C SER A 187 1.65 -20.13 -46.91
N THR A 188 2.23 -19.18 -47.62
CA THR A 188 2.48 -17.84 -47.10
C THR A 188 1.13 -17.21 -46.73
N SER A 189 0.90 -17.00 -45.45
CA SER A 189 -0.29 -16.31 -44.92
C SER A 189 -0.47 -14.98 -45.64
N ALA A 190 -1.72 -14.61 -45.96
CA ALA A 190 -2.05 -13.31 -46.55
C ALA A 190 -1.53 -12.12 -45.73
N ILE A 191 -1.36 -12.32 -44.41
CA ILE A 191 -0.74 -11.34 -43.51
C ILE A 191 0.74 -11.10 -43.84
N ASN A 192 1.49 -12.14 -44.23
CA ASN A 192 2.91 -12.01 -44.53
C ASN A 192 3.13 -11.24 -45.84
N LEU A 193 2.28 -11.50 -46.85
CA LEU A 193 2.29 -10.75 -48.12
C LEU A 193 1.91 -9.28 -47.92
N PHE A 194 0.98 -8.99 -47.01
CA PHE A 194 0.59 -7.62 -46.66
C PHE A 194 1.73 -6.86 -45.98
N ASN A 195 2.41 -7.48 -45.01
CA ASN A 195 3.54 -6.86 -44.30
C ASN A 195 4.72 -6.58 -45.24
N GLU A 196 4.99 -7.49 -46.18
CA GLU A 196 6.01 -7.30 -47.21
C GLU A 196 5.66 -6.16 -48.18
N ALA A 197 4.39 -6.01 -48.54
CA ALA A 197 3.92 -4.97 -49.46
C ALA A 197 3.98 -3.54 -48.89
N ILE A 198 3.94 -3.37 -47.57
CA ILE A 198 4.04 -2.06 -46.90
C ILE A 198 5.48 -1.68 -46.55
N GLY A 199 6.47 -2.54 -46.84
CA GLY A 199 7.88 -2.28 -46.55
C GLY A 199 8.26 -2.41 -45.07
N GLU A 200 7.38 -2.94 -44.22
CA GLU A 200 7.71 -3.29 -42.83
C GLU A 200 8.41 -4.65 -42.81
N THR A 201 9.74 -4.64 -42.89
CA THR A 201 10.55 -5.78 -42.45
C THR A 201 10.14 -6.12 -41.02
N ALA A 202 9.84 -7.40 -40.78
CA ALA A 202 9.30 -7.98 -39.56
C ALA A 202 9.51 -7.11 -38.32
N TYR A 203 8.39 -6.67 -37.73
CA TYR A 203 8.36 -6.03 -36.42
C TYR A 203 9.11 -6.93 -35.42
N GLU A 204 10.35 -6.59 -35.09
CA GLU A 204 11.07 -7.08 -33.91
C GLU A 204 10.43 -6.46 -32.66
N GLY A 205 9.15 -6.72 -32.47
CA GLY A 205 8.46 -6.43 -31.23
C GLY A 205 8.97 -7.41 -30.20
N SER A 206 9.73 -6.90 -29.22
CA SER A 206 10.12 -7.53 -27.96
C SER A 206 9.26 -8.75 -27.63
N THR A 207 9.70 -9.93 -28.05
CA THR A 207 8.91 -11.15 -27.90
C THR A 207 9.06 -11.63 -26.46
N ILE A 208 8.13 -11.19 -25.61
CA ILE A 208 7.75 -11.99 -24.44
C ILE A 208 7.53 -13.40 -24.98
N SER A 209 8.26 -14.39 -24.45
CA SER A 209 8.04 -15.81 -24.78
C SER A 209 6.54 -16.08 -24.75
N GLN A 210 5.97 -16.62 -25.83
CA GLN A 210 4.51 -16.86 -25.96
C GLN A 210 3.95 -17.60 -24.73
N ASN A 211 4.79 -18.39 -24.07
CA ASN A 211 4.48 -19.11 -22.83
C ASN A 211 4.22 -18.16 -21.63
N THR A 212 4.99 -17.08 -21.48
CA THR A 212 4.81 -16.11 -20.38
C THR A 212 3.52 -15.31 -20.53
N LYS A 213 3.19 -14.88 -21.77
CA LYS A 213 1.89 -14.21 -22.05
C LYS A 213 0.71 -15.12 -21.74
N ALA A 214 0.76 -16.39 -22.14
CA ALA A 214 -0.29 -17.36 -21.80
C ALA A 214 -0.40 -17.59 -20.29
N THR A 215 0.74 -17.67 -19.60
CA THR A 215 0.79 -17.87 -18.14
C THR A 215 0.20 -16.68 -17.38
N ILE A 216 0.52 -15.43 -17.74
CA ILE A 216 -0.04 -14.26 -17.03
C ILE A 216 -1.56 -14.16 -17.23
N ILE A 217 -2.07 -14.47 -18.42
CA ILE A 217 -3.51 -14.50 -18.70
C ILE A 217 -4.19 -15.54 -17.81
N ASN A 218 -3.62 -16.74 -17.71
CA ASN A 218 -4.13 -17.80 -16.86
C ASN A 218 -4.07 -17.44 -15.36
N ASP A 219 -2.96 -16.85 -14.89
CA ASP A 219 -2.81 -16.37 -13.52
C ASP A 219 -3.88 -15.32 -13.19
N ILE A 220 -4.08 -14.33 -14.06
CA ILE A 220 -5.09 -13.28 -13.87
C ILE A 220 -6.49 -13.90 -13.77
N TYR A 221 -6.82 -14.84 -14.64
CA TYR A 221 -8.10 -15.53 -14.63
C TYR A 221 -8.32 -16.31 -13.32
N ASN A 222 -7.34 -17.14 -12.93
CA ASN A 222 -7.42 -17.94 -11.71
C ASN A 222 -7.46 -17.07 -10.45
N TYR A 223 -6.63 -16.03 -10.40
CA TYR A 223 -6.60 -15.06 -9.30
C TYR A 223 -7.99 -14.45 -9.06
N ARG A 224 -8.67 -13.96 -10.10
CA ARG A 224 -10.02 -13.38 -9.98
C ARG A 224 -11.00 -14.38 -9.36
N ASN A 225 -10.94 -15.64 -9.79
CA ASN A 225 -11.81 -16.68 -9.26
C ASN A 225 -11.50 -16.99 -7.79
N TYR A 226 -10.22 -17.12 -7.44
CA TYR A 226 -9.79 -17.40 -6.07
C TYR A 226 -10.13 -16.27 -5.12
N VAL A 227 -9.78 -15.01 -5.46
CA VAL A 227 -10.00 -13.86 -4.59
C VAL A 227 -11.50 -13.59 -4.40
N THR A 228 -12.32 -13.78 -5.43
CA THR A 228 -13.78 -13.63 -5.33
C THR A 228 -14.37 -14.65 -4.36
N ARG A 229 -14.01 -15.94 -4.51
CA ARG A 229 -14.47 -17.00 -3.61
C ARG A 229 -13.96 -16.83 -2.19
N PHE A 230 -12.73 -16.35 -2.04
CA PHE A 230 -12.14 -16.05 -0.74
C PHE A 230 -12.91 -14.94 -0.03
N ASN A 231 -13.20 -13.84 -0.72
CA ASN A 231 -13.93 -12.69 -0.16
C ASN A 231 -15.37 -13.02 0.23
N LEU A 232 -16.03 -13.99 -0.42
CA LEU A 232 -17.36 -14.45 -0.01
C LEU A 232 -17.35 -15.12 1.38
N LYS A 233 -16.21 -15.65 1.81
CA LYS A 233 -16.07 -16.40 3.07
C LYS A 233 -15.51 -15.56 4.21
N HIS A 234 -14.94 -14.38 3.93
CA HIS A 234 -14.20 -13.59 4.91
C HIS A 234 -14.70 -12.15 4.96
N LYS A 235 -14.77 -11.58 6.16
CA LYS A 235 -15.02 -10.14 6.34
C LYS A 235 -13.71 -9.36 6.16
N PRO A 236 -13.76 -8.10 5.71
CA PRO A 236 -12.57 -7.27 5.55
C PRO A 236 -11.72 -7.22 6.82
N ASP A 237 -10.44 -7.61 6.71
CA ASP A 237 -9.48 -7.59 7.81
C ASP A 237 -8.05 -7.38 7.26
N ILE A 238 -7.17 -6.82 8.10
CA ILE A 238 -5.77 -6.50 7.78
C ILE A 238 -4.92 -7.74 7.49
N ALA A 239 -5.29 -8.92 8.01
CA ALA A 239 -4.53 -10.16 7.84
C ALA A 239 -4.88 -10.92 6.55
N LEU A 240 -5.97 -10.57 5.86
CA LEU A 240 -6.48 -11.35 4.73
C LEU A 240 -5.49 -11.49 3.59
N SER A 241 -4.74 -10.44 3.29
CA SER A 241 -3.74 -10.44 2.21
C SER A 241 -2.70 -11.54 2.41
N SER A 242 -2.12 -11.62 3.62
CA SER A 242 -1.14 -12.64 3.97
C SER A 242 -1.73 -14.05 3.92
N ILE A 243 -2.94 -14.24 4.45
CA ILE A 243 -3.63 -15.55 4.46
C ILE A 243 -3.92 -16.02 3.02
N PHE A 244 -4.39 -15.11 2.16
CA PHE A 244 -4.70 -15.40 0.76
C PHE A 244 -3.45 -15.85 -0.01
N TRP A 245 -2.38 -15.06 0.03
CA TRP A 245 -1.17 -15.36 -0.73
C TRP A 245 -0.41 -16.58 -0.20
N GLN A 246 -0.51 -16.89 1.10
CA GLN A 246 0.00 -18.14 1.65
C GLN A 246 -0.76 -19.36 1.12
N SER A 247 -2.07 -19.22 0.88
CA SER A 247 -2.93 -20.34 0.47
C SER A 247 -2.90 -20.58 -1.05
N TYR A 248 -2.87 -19.52 -1.85
CA TYR A 248 -3.03 -19.59 -3.31
C TYR A 248 -1.79 -19.13 -4.09
N GLY A 249 -0.82 -18.48 -3.44
CA GLY A 249 0.31 -17.84 -4.15
C GLY A 249 1.17 -18.82 -4.94
N GLN A 250 1.33 -20.06 -4.48
CA GLN A 250 2.08 -21.09 -5.22
C GLN A 250 1.40 -21.52 -6.53
N GLN A 251 0.07 -21.37 -6.63
CA GLN A 251 -0.73 -21.71 -7.81
C GLN A 251 -0.74 -20.58 -8.86
N LEU A 252 -0.11 -19.45 -8.54
CA LEU A 252 -0.05 -18.24 -9.34
C LEU A 252 1.44 -17.86 -9.57
N PRO A 253 2.16 -18.58 -10.44
CA PRO A 253 3.63 -18.46 -10.56
C PRO A 253 4.15 -17.06 -10.89
N ILE A 254 3.42 -16.26 -11.67
CA ILE A 254 3.80 -14.89 -12.03
C ILE A 254 3.16 -13.91 -11.04
N LEU A 255 1.84 -13.98 -10.86
CA LEU A 255 1.15 -13.03 -9.98
C LEU A 255 1.56 -13.18 -8.52
N GLY A 256 1.89 -14.38 -8.05
CA GLY A 256 2.39 -14.61 -6.69
C GLY A 256 3.71 -13.92 -6.42
N LYS A 257 4.64 -13.94 -7.38
CA LYS A 257 5.92 -13.20 -7.29
C LYS A 257 5.69 -11.69 -7.33
N LEU A 258 4.84 -11.25 -8.25
CA LEU A 258 4.50 -9.83 -8.37
C LEU A 258 3.79 -9.32 -7.12
N ALA A 259 2.88 -10.10 -6.55
CA ALA A 259 2.20 -9.79 -5.31
C ALA A 259 3.17 -9.61 -4.15
N GLN A 260 4.17 -10.50 -4.00
CA GLN A 260 5.19 -10.34 -2.96
C GLN A 260 5.93 -9.01 -3.09
N LYS A 261 6.34 -8.63 -4.31
CA LYS A 261 6.99 -7.36 -4.59
C LYS A 261 6.07 -6.18 -4.26
N MET A 262 4.86 -6.18 -4.81
CA MET A 262 3.92 -5.06 -4.68
C MET A 262 3.39 -4.88 -3.27
N LEU A 263 3.16 -5.95 -2.52
CA LEU A 263 2.59 -5.91 -1.18
C LEU A 263 3.62 -5.70 -0.07
N SER A 264 4.92 -5.84 -0.38
CA SER A 264 6.01 -5.58 0.56
C SER A 264 6.22 -4.09 0.86
N ILE A 265 5.69 -3.21 0.01
CA ILE A 265 5.83 -1.77 0.16
C ILE A 265 4.97 -1.30 1.35
N PRO A 266 5.52 -0.55 2.32
CA PRO A 266 4.70 0.04 3.38
C PRO A 266 3.88 1.20 2.83
N SER A 267 2.65 1.37 3.31
CA SER A 267 1.79 2.49 2.86
C SER A 267 2.21 3.85 3.38
N THR A 268 3.04 3.90 4.43
CA THR A 268 3.51 5.15 5.05
C THR A 268 4.97 5.04 5.46
N SER A 269 5.62 6.18 5.68
CA SER A 269 6.97 6.28 6.27
C SER A 269 7.00 6.00 7.78
N VAL A 270 5.86 5.81 8.43
CA VAL A 270 5.75 5.67 9.90
C VAL A 270 6.63 4.54 10.47
N PRO A 271 6.76 3.35 9.85
CA PRO A 271 7.69 2.34 10.33
C PRO A 271 9.14 2.85 10.41
N SER A 272 9.58 3.60 9.40
CA SER A 272 10.91 4.21 9.36
C SER A 272 11.05 5.35 10.38
N GLU A 273 10.03 6.20 10.54
CA GLU A 273 10.02 7.27 11.54
C GLU A 273 10.06 6.73 12.98
N SER A 274 9.39 5.61 13.24
CA SER A 274 9.45 4.91 14.53
C SER A 274 10.87 4.39 14.80
N CYS A 275 11.50 3.81 13.78
CA CYS A 275 12.90 3.40 13.83
C CYS A 275 13.82 4.59 14.15
N PHE A 276 13.69 5.71 13.44
CA PHE A 276 14.49 6.91 13.68
C PHE A 276 14.26 7.54 15.06
N SER A 277 13.02 7.54 15.55
CA SER A 277 12.70 8.02 16.91
C SER A 277 13.40 7.17 17.97
N VAL A 278 13.44 5.85 17.76
CA VAL A 278 14.18 4.92 18.61
C VAL A 278 15.68 5.15 18.51
N SER A 279 16.23 5.30 17.31
CA SER A 279 17.65 5.60 17.09
C SER A 279 18.06 6.88 17.79
N ALA A 280 17.24 7.95 17.67
CA ALA A 280 17.46 9.22 18.34
C ALA A 280 17.40 9.08 19.87
N PHE A 281 16.52 8.22 20.40
CA PHE A 281 16.49 7.91 21.83
C PHE A 281 17.75 7.16 22.30
N LEU A 282 18.24 6.20 21.51
CA LEU A 282 19.46 5.46 21.82
C LEU A 282 20.72 6.34 21.72
N GLY A 283 20.76 7.25 20.75
CA GLY A 283 21.86 8.18 20.50
C GLY A 283 21.86 9.46 21.33
N ARG A 284 21.00 9.59 22.36
CA ARG A 284 21.00 10.79 23.22
C ARG A 284 22.33 10.98 23.95
N LYS A 285 22.64 12.24 24.28
CA LYS A 285 23.91 12.68 24.86
C LYS A 285 24.30 11.92 26.13
N GLU A 286 23.34 11.46 26.93
CA GLU A 286 23.61 10.70 28.15
C GLU A 286 24.11 9.27 27.90
N ARG A 287 24.02 8.77 26.65
CA ARG A 287 24.48 7.43 26.20
C ARG A 287 25.54 7.51 25.08
N ALA A 288 26.21 8.66 24.95
CA ALA A 288 27.01 9.07 23.78
C ALA A 288 28.40 8.44 23.64
N ARG A 289 28.50 7.11 23.68
CA ARG A 289 29.71 6.38 23.23
C ARG A 289 29.46 5.42 22.08
N LEU A 290 28.25 5.39 21.54
CA LEU A 290 27.92 4.58 20.37
C LEU A 290 28.42 5.27 19.10
N THR A 291 29.29 4.59 18.36
CA THR A 291 29.60 4.94 16.97
C THR A 291 28.35 4.82 16.11
N GLY A 292 28.33 5.47 14.94
CA GLY A 292 27.21 5.35 13.99
C GLY A 292 26.93 3.90 13.59
N GLU A 293 27.99 3.09 13.45
CA GLU A 293 27.89 1.65 13.18
C GLU A 293 27.24 0.89 14.35
N ASN A 294 27.70 1.10 15.58
CA ASN A 294 27.11 0.44 16.75
C ASN A 294 25.66 0.86 17.00
N LEU A 295 25.32 2.12 16.69
CA LEU A 295 23.94 2.60 16.74
C LEU A 295 23.08 1.88 15.69
N SER A 296 23.56 1.78 14.45
CA SER A 296 22.89 1.06 13.36
C SER A 296 22.65 -0.41 13.73
N THR A 297 23.68 -1.11 14.21
CA THR A 297 23.58 -2.50 14.66
C THR A 297 22.59 -2.64 15.82
N SER A 298 22.62 -1.73 16.81
CA SER A 298 21.68 -1.76 17.94
C SER A 298 20.23 -1.61 17.50
N VAL A 299 19.99 -0.73 16.52
CA VAL A 299 18.66 -0.49 15.94
C VAL A 299 18.19 -1.70 15.15
N PHE A 300 19.07 -2.28 14.33
CA PHE A 300 18.80 -3.51 13.59
C PHE A 300 18.45 -4.67 14.51
N LEU A 301 19.27 -4.92 15.54
CA LEU A 301 19.03 -5.99 16.51
C LEU A 301 17.71 -5.78 17.24
N LYS A 302 17.41 -4.55 17.67
CA LYS A 302 16.13 -4.25 18.32
C LYS A 302 14.92 -4.46 17.40
N ASP A 303 15.04 -4.16 16.11
CA ASP A 303 13.93 -4.33 15.16
C ASP A 303 13.72 -5.80 14.77
N LYS A 304 14.81 -6.58 14.62
CA LYS A 304 14.76 -7.95 14.09
C LYS A 304 14.78 -9.04 15.15
N ILE A 305 15.37 -8.79 16.32
CA ILE A 305 15.44 -9.75 17.42
C ILE A 305 14.41 -9.31 18.46
N ILE A 306 13.28 -10.02 18.49
CA ILE A 306 12.35 -9.96 19.62
C ILE A 306 12.99 -10.77 20.75
N LEU A 307 13.65 -10.09 21.69
CA LEU A 307 14.00 -10.67 22.99
C LEU A 307 12.76 -10.67 23.90
#